data_AF-A0A0N4Y0C1-F1
#
_entry.id   AF-A0A0N4Y0C1-F1
#
_cell.length_a   1.000
_cell.length_b   1.000
_cell.length_c   1.000
_cell.angle_alpha   90.00
_cell.angle_beta   90.00
_cell.angle_gamma   90.00
#
_symmetry.space_group_name_H-M   'P 1'
#
loop_
_entity.id
_entity.type
_entity.pdbx_description
1 polymer ?
#
loop_
_entity_poly.entity_id
_entity_poly.type
_entity_poly.pdbx_seq_one_letter_code
_entity_poly.pdbx_strand_id
1 'polypeptide(L)'
;MRCQDGITLNVPCALDDMLRPAKFDYILGSQYLIDRQTQEMHAWNPDDRSLNIFVKDDDCFTFHRHPVAQSTDCIRGKATAENLKSL
;
A
#
# COMPACT_ATOMS: atom_id res chain seq x y z
N MET A 1 -50.58 -5.33 3.36
CA MET A 1 -50.37 -6.79 3.48
C MET A 1 -48.91 -7.02 3.80
N ARG A 2 -48.60 -7.59 4.96
CA ARG A 2 -47.24 -7.97 5.34
C ARG A 2 -46.87 -9.21 4.52
N CYS A 3 -45.78 -9.17 3.78
CA CYS A 3 -45.07 -10.38 3.39
C CYS A 3 -43.83 -10.46 4.27
N GLN A 4 -43.92 -11.31 5.29
CA GLN A 4 -42.77 -11.87 5.97
C GLN A 4 -42.19 -12.92 5.02
N ASP A 5 -40.92 -12.77 4.67
CA ASP A 5 -39.93 -13.84 4.65
C ASP A 5 -38.58 -13.20 4.32
N GLY A 6 -37.74 -13.13 5.34
CA GLY A 6 -36.41 -12.56 5.26
C GLY A 6 -35.47 -13.51 4.53
N ILE A 7 -34.98 -13.07 3.38
CA ILE A 7 -33.59 -13.08 2.95
C ILE A 7 -33.56 -12.03 1.84
N THR A 8 -33.12 -10.81 2.15
CA THR A 8 -32.61 -9.94 1.10
C THR A 8 -31.38 -10.66 0.56
N LEU A 9 -31.55 -11.35 -0.57
CA LEU A 9 -30.42 -11.71 -1.43
C LEU A 9 -29.80 -10.37 -1.80
N ASN A 10 -28.77 -9.99 -1.06
CA ASN A 10 -27.91 -8.88 -1.39
C ASN A 10 -27.16 -9.34 -2.64
N VAL A 11 -27.84 -9.29 -3.79
CA VAL A 11 -27.18 -9.33 -5.09
C VAL A 11 -26.23 -8.17 -5.02
N PRO A 12 -24.90 -8.39 -4.91
CA PRO A 12 -23.98 -7.29 -4.91
C PRO A 12 -24.28 -6.57 -6.21
N CYS A 13 -24.78 -5.33 -6.09
CA CYS A 13 -24.94 -4.53 -7.27
C CYS A 13 -23.52 -4.49 -7.88
N ALA A 14 -23.35 -4.68 -9.19
CA ALA A 14 -22.01 -4.55 -9.78
C ALA A 14 -21.35 -3.18 -9.47
N LEU A 15 -22.14 -2.24 -8.96
CA LEU A 15 -21.71 -0.97 -8.39
C LEU A 15 -21.01 -1.10 -7.02
N ASP A 16 -21.35 -2.08 -6.17
CA ASP A 16 -20.74 -2.27 -4.84
C ASP A 16 -19.24 -2.55 -4.93
N ASP A 17 -18.79 -3.30 -5.94
CA ASP A 17 -17.35 -3.54 -6.21
C ASP A 17 -16.63 -2.28 -6.73
N MET A 18 -17.38 -1.30 -7.24
CA MET A 18 -16.87 0.00 -7.68
C MET A 18 -16.90 1.04 -6.53
N LEU A 19 -17.53 0.71 -5.40
CA LEU A 19 -17.52 1.57 -4.22
C LEU A 19 -16.22 1.38 -3.44
N ARG A 20 -15.66 2.51 -3.01
CA ARG A 20 -14.51 2.52 -2.12
C ARG A 20 -14.88 1.83 -0.79
N PRO A 21 -14.07 0.89 -0.28
CA PRO A 21 -14.35 0.23 1.00
C PRO A 21 -14.30 1.21 2.19
N ALA A 22 -15.27 1.10 3.12
CA ALA A 22 -15.36 1.99 4.28
C ALA A 22 -14.10 2.01 5.16
N LYS A 23 -13.38 0.88 5.24
CA LYS A 23 -12.10 0.79 5.98
C LYS A 23 -11.03 1.71 5.39
N PHE A 24 -11.02 1.89 4.08
CA PHE A 24 -10.06 2.77 3.42
C PHE A 24 -10.34 4.23 3.78
N ASP A 25 -11.60 4.65 3.82
CA ASP A 25 -11.97 6.00 4.27
C ASP A 25 -11.62 6.24 5.75
N TYR A 26 -11.77 5.23 6.61
CA TYR A 26 -11.30 5.31 8.00
C TYR A 26 -9.78 5.53 8.09
N ILE A 27 -8.98 4.81 7.31
CA ILE A 27 -7.52 4.95 7.29
C ILE A 27 -7.13 6.33 6.75
N LEU A 28 -7.73 6.78 5.64
CA LEU A 28 -7.46 8.10 5.08
C LEU A 28 -7.90 9.24 6.00
N GLY A 29 -8.99 9.05 6.75
CA GLY A 29 -9.48 10.01 7.73
C GLY A 29 -8.72 9.99 9.05
N SER A 30 -7.84 9.02 9.28
CA SER A 30 -7.00 8.97 10.47
C SER A 30 -6.01 10.13 10.41
N GLN A 31 -6.14 11.08 11.34
CA GLN A 31 -5.32 12.30 11.37
C GLN A 31 -3.95 12.12 12.04
N TYR A 32 -3.51 10.88 12.24
CA TYR A 32 -2.22 10.61 12.84
C TYR A 32 -1.14 10.70 11.77
N LEU A 33 -0.38 11.79 11.78
CA LEU A 33 0.86 11.88 11.00
C LEU A 33 1.77 10.76 11.49
N ILE A 34 2.03 9.79 10.62
CA ILE A 34 3.03 8.74 10.89
C ILE A 34 4.37 9.45 11.10
N ASP A 35 5.03 9.17 12.22
CA ASP A 35 6.30 9.79 12.54
C ASP A 35 7.37 9.42 11.49
N ARG A 36 8.38 10.27 11.36
CA ARG A 36 9.42 10.11 10.33
C ARG A 36 10.16 8.78 10.46
N GLN A 37 10.45 8.34 11.67
CA GLN A 37 11.16 7.09 11.91
C GLN A 37 10.36 5.90 11.39
N THR A 38 9.05 5.88 11.67
CA THR A 38 8.14 4.87 11.12
C THR A 38 8.11 4.90 9.60
N GLN A 39 8.03 6.09 8.98
CA GLN A 39 8.11 6.19 7.52
C GLN A 39 9.43 5.57 6.99
N GLU A 40 10.58 5.85 7.63
CA GLU A 40 11.90 5.37 7.21
C GLU A 40 12.08 3.84 7.36
N MET A 41 11.39 3.24 8.32
CA MET A 41 11.29 1.78 8.47
C MET A 41 10.52 1.14 7.31
N HIS A 42 9.62 1.88 6.66
CA HIS A 42 8.83 1.43 5.50
C HIS A 42 9.37 1.95 4.15
N ALA A 43 10.49 2.68 4.15
CA ALA A 43 11.13 3.21 2.95
C ALA A 43 11.71 2.09 2.05
N TRP A 44 12.31 2.47 0.92
CA TRP A 44 12.92 1.53 -0.02
C TRP A 44 14.07 0.74 0.61
N ASN A 45 14.18 -0.54 0.27
CA ASN A 45 15.25 -1.41 0.74
C ASN A 45 16.45 -1.36 -0.22
N PRO A 46 17.60 -0.75 0.16
CA PRO A 46 18.78 -0.71 -0.70
C PRO A 46 19.41 -2.09 -0.94
N ASP A 47 19.09 -3.09 -0.10
CA ASP A 47 19.60 -4.46 -0.19
C ASP A 47 18.67 -5.39 -0.99
N ASP A 48 17.46 -4.96 -1.33
CA ASP A 48 16.46 -5.75 -2.05
C ASP A 48 15.93 -5.00 -3.27
N ARG A 49 16.83 -4.87 -4.26
CA ARG A 49 16.63 -4.08 -5.48
C ARG A 49 17.36 -4.68 -6.67
N SER A 50 16.93 -4.28 -7.86
CA SER A 50 17.70 -4.48 -9.09
C SER A 50 19.00 -3.66 -9.06
N LEU A 51 20.05 -4.16 -9.71
CA LEU A 51 21.38 -3.53 -9.70
C LEU A 51 21.40 -2.12 -10.33
N ASN A 52 20.49 -1.84 -11.27
CA ASN A 52 20.42 -0.54 -11.95
C ASN A 52 19.63 0.52 -11.17
N ILE A 53 19.08 0.18 -10.01
CA ILE A 53 18.37 1.12 -9.12
C ILE A 53 19.27 1.41 -7.93
N PHE A 54 19.33 2.62 -7.41
CA PHE A 54 19.93 2.90 -6.10
C PHE A 54 19.03 3.85 -5.30
N VAL A 55 19.04 3.71 -3.97
CA VAL A 55 18.36 4.64 -3.05
C VAL A 55 19.29 5.83 -2.80
N LYS A 56 18.76 7.05 -2.74
CA LYS A 56 19.61 8.24 -2.48
C LYS A 56 20.15 8.20 -1.04
N ASP A 57 21.41 8.59 -0.86
CA ASP A 57 22.04 8.64 0.46
C ASP A 57 21.44 9.75 1.35
N ASP A 58 20.96 10.84 0.76
CA ASP A 58 20.33 11.98 1.45
C ASP A 58 18.81 11.84 1.60
N ASP A 59 18.18 10.87 0.93
CA ASP A 59 16.74 10.66 0.95
C ASP A 59 16.36 9.21 0.67
N CYS A 60 16.07 8.45 1.73
CA CYS A 60 15.72 7.05 1.63
C CYS A 60 14.34 6.78 0.99
N PHE A 61 13.51 7.80 0.77
CA PHE A 61 12.18 7.65 0.15
C PHE A 61 12.22 7.71 -1.37
N THR A 62 13.37 8.08 -1.93
CA THR A 62 13.57 8.21 -3.36
C THR A 62 14.63 7.23 -3.83
N PHE A 63 14.32 6.50 -4.90
CA PHE A 63 15.33 5.76 -5.64
C PHE A 63 15.55 6.40 -7.01
N HIS A 64 16.74 6.21 -7.57
CA HIS A 64 17.07 6.53 -8.94
C HIS A 64 17.35 5.26 -9.72
N ARG A 65 16.94 5.27 -10.99
CA ARG A 65 17.25 4.21 -11.95
C ARG A 65 18.27 4.72 -12.96
N HIS A 66 19.34 3.98 -13.19
CA HIS A 66 20.30 4.27 -14.26
C HIS A 66 19.64 4.17 -15.64
N PRO A 67 20.05 4.99 -16.63
CA PRO A 67 19.45 5.00 -17.97
C PRO A 67 19.93 3.80 -18.79
N VAL A 68 19.46 2.60 -18.43
CA VAL A 68 19.76 1.35 -19.13
C VAL A 68 18.61 1.04 -20.10
N ALA A 69 18.95 0.83 -21.37
CA ALA A 69 18.00 0.46 -22.41
C ALA A 69 17.58 -1.01 -22.26
N GLN A 70 16.40 -1.37 -22.78
CA GLN A 70 15.89 -2.75 -22.83
C GLN A 70 15.96 -3.49 -21.48
N SER A 71 15.65 -2.79 -20.40
CA SER A 71 15.66 -3.32 -19.04
C SER A 71 14.39 -2.92 -18.30
N THR A 72 13.99 -3.79 -17.37
CA THR A 72 12.90 -3.55 -16.42
C THR A 72 13.46 -3.85 -15.04
N ASP A 73 13.28 -2.92 -14.11
CA ASP A 73 13.94 -2.95 -12.81
C ASP A 73 12.91 -2.71 -11.71
N CYS A 74 13.06 -3.42 -10.60
CA CYS A 74 12.19 -3.33 -9.43
C CYS A 74 12.99 -3.19 -8.12
N ILE A 75 12.31 -2.70 -7.09
CA ILE A 75 12.80 -2.53 -5.72
C ILE A 75 11.63 -2.77 -4.75
N ARG A 76 11.91 -3.39 -3.60
CA ARG A 76 10.92 -3.60 -2.52
C ARG A 76 11.13 -2.60 -1.37
N GLY A 77 10.07 -2.38 -0.59
CA GLY A 77 10.18 -1.67 0.70
C GLY A 77 10.87 -2.55 1.76
N LYS A 78 11.44 -1.93 2.79
CA LYS A 78 12.16 -2.64 3.88
C LYS A 78 11.25 -3.58 4.68
N ALA A 79 10.02 -3.17 4.96
CA ALA A 79 9.08 -3.93 5.78
C ALA A 79 8.06 -4.68 4.91
N THR A 80 7.83 -5.96 5.24
CA THR A 80 6.73 -6.75 4.70
C THR A 80 5.51 -6.68 5.64
N ALA A 81 4.31 -6.97 5.13
CA ALA A 81 3.05 -6.87 5.88
C ALA A 81 3.01 -7.73 7.16
N GLU A 82 3.90 -8.72 7.30
CA GLU A 82 3.99 -9.56 8.50
C GLU A 82 4.61 -8.83 9.69
N ASN A 83 5.50 -7.86 9.44
CA ASN A 83 6.15 -7.05 10.48
C ASN A 83 5.19 -6.01 11.11
N LEU A 84 3.98 -5.86 10.57
CA LEU A 84 2.95 -4.93 11.06
C LEU A 84 1.93 -5.59 12.01
N LYS A 85 2.03 -6.90 12.28
CA LYS A 85 1.11 -7.60 13.20
C LYS A 85 1.42 -7.39 14.69
N SER A 86 2.51 -6.69 15.01
CA SER A 86 2.93 -6.40 16.40
C SER A 86 2.65 -4.97 16.86
N LEU A 87 1.87 -4.20 16.09
CA LEU A 87 1.31 -2.89 16.46
C LEU A 87 -0.22 -3.00 16.55
#